data_AF-A0A062WWP4-F1
#
_entry.id   AF-A0A062WWP4-F1
#
_cell.length_a   1.000
_cell.length_b   1.000
_cell.length_c   1.000
_cell.angle_alpha   90.00
_cell.angle_beta   90.00
_cell.angle_gamma   90.00
#
_symmetry.space_group_name_H-M   'P 1'
#
loop_
_entity.id
_entity.type
_entity.pdbx_description
1 polymer ?
#
loop_
_entity_poly.entity_id
_entity_poly.type
_entity_poly.pdbx_seq_one_letter_code
_entity_poly.pdbx_strand_id
1 'polypeptide(L)'
;MGAQYYCRGNTSPYVALPADKTALRLESQGLWRRAATRWQQVLLREADDHVIEAVLQRLRYCLARAPAQVRRVSDGTAPAGATLVARNGMPNDPDLWRME
;
A
#
# COMPACT_ATOMS: atom_id res chain seq x y z
N MET A 1 -16.00 -1.94 -39.29
CA MET A 1 -14.53 -2.06 -39.11
C MET A 1 -14.10 -1.16 -37.96
N GLY A 2 -13.79 -1.73 -36.79
CA GLY A 2 -13.23 -0.98 -35.67
C GLY A 2 -11.71 -0.87 -35.81
N ALA A 3 -11.20 0.35 -35.93
CA ALA A 3 -9.77 0.59 -36.08
C ALA A 3 -9.06 0.36 -34.73
N GLN A 4 -8.48 -0.83 -34.57
CA GLN A 4 -7.57 -1.14 -33.49
C GLN A 4 -6.19 -0.52 -33.82
N TYR A 5 -6.03 0.76 -33.53
CA TYR A 5 -4.70 1.40 -33.51
C TYR A 5 -3.95 0.96 -32.24
N TYR A 6 -3.48 -0.28 -32.21
CA TYR A 6 -2.38 -0.62 -31.31
C TYR A 6 -1.14 0.05 -31.88
N CYS A 7 -0.80 1.21 -31.30
CA CYS A 7 0.42 1.94 -31.60
C CYS A 7 1.62 1.07 -31.21
N ARG A 8 2.08 0.27 -32.17
CA ARG A 8 3.30 -0.52 -32.12
C ARG A 8 4.45 0.41 -32.48
N GLY A 9 5.36 0.63 -31.54
CA GLY A 9 6.63 1.30 -31.76
C GLY A 9 6.60 2.80 -31.47
N ASN A 10 6.84 3.15 -30.21
CA ASN A 10 7.41 4.45 -29.88
C ASN A 10 8.68 4.20 -29.08
N THR A 11 9.75 3.84 -29.79
CA THR A 11 11.12 3.79 -29.25
C THR A 11 11.59 5.24 -29.04
N SER A 12 10.98 5.92 -28.08
CA SER A 12 11.45 7.21 -27.61
C SER A 12 12.74 6.97 -26.82
N PRO A 13 13.86 7.64 -27.14
CA PRO A 13 15.11 7.53 -26.38
C PRO A 13 14.95 8.08 -24.95
N TYR A 14 13.84 8.79 -24.68
CA TYR A 14 13.34 9.00 -23.34
C TYR A 14 12.35 7.88 -23.04
N VAL A 15 12.79 6.87 -22.29
CA VAL A 15 11.89 5.90 -21.64
C VAL A 15 10.90 6.71 -20.81
N ALA A 16 9.69 6.91 -21.34
CA ALA A 16 8.68 7.70 -20.68
C ALA A 16 8.15 6.87 -19.51
N LEU A 17 8.43 7.31 -18.29
CA LEU A 17 7.83 6.74 -17.08
C LEU A 17 6.30 6.69 -17.29
N PRO A 18 5.64 5.57 -16.98
CA PRO A 18 4.20 5.49 -17.17
C PRO A 18 3.53 6.58 -16.34
N ALA A 19 2.71 7.40 -16.99
CA ALA A 19 2.06 8.56 -16.39
C ALA A 19 0.88 8.16 -15.50
N ASP A 20 1.10 7.22 -14.55
CA ASP A 20 0.09 6.85 -13.56
C ASP A 20 -0.16 8.03 -12.62
N LYS A 21 -1.23 8.78 -12.93
CA LYS A 21 -1.66 9.98 -12.19
C LYS A 21 -1.81 9.73 -10.70
N THR A 22 -2.21 8.50 -10.31
CA THR A 22 -2.38 8.13 -8.90
C THR A 22 -1.04 7.98 -8.21
N ALA A 23 -0.08 7.28 -8.82
CA ALA A 23 1.26 7.11 -8.28
C ALA A 23 1.95 8.46 -8.10
N LEU A 24 1.92 9.32 -9.12
CA LEU A 24 2.51 10.66 -9.07
C LEU A 24 1.85 11.54 -8.00
N ARG A 25 0.52 11.48 -7.86
CA ARG A 25 -0.19 12.22 -6.80
C ARG A 25 0.23 11.75 -5.41
N LEU A 26 0.39 10.44 -5.21
CA LEU A 26 0.85 9.89 -3.92
C LEU A 26 2.29 10.31 -3.60
N GLU A 27 3.17 10.37 -4.61
CA GLU A 27 4.53 10.92 -4.45
C GLU A 27 4.52 12.39 -4.05
N SER A 28 3.69 13.21 -4.71
CA SER A 28 3.56 14.65 -4.36
C SER A 28 3.05 14.88 -2.95
N GLN A 29 2.23 13.96 -2.43
CA GLN A 29 1.69 13.99 -1.07
C GLN A 29 2.66 13.39 -0.04
N GLY A 30 3.84 12.91 -0.46
CA GLY A 30 4.80 12.24 0.43
C GLY A 30 4.31 10.89 0.96
N LEU A 31 3.27 10.29 0.35
CA LEU A 31 2.72 8.99 0.72
C LEU A 31 3.54 7.86 0.08
N TRP A 32 4.84 7.84 0.37
CA TRP A 32 5.85 7.03 -0.33
C TRP A 32 5.54 5.53 -0.37
N ARG A 33 5.03 4.94 0.72
CA ARG A 33 4.64 3.51 0.72
C ARG A 33 3.46 3.22 -0.19
N ARG A 34 2.44 4.08 -0.16
CA ARG A 34 1.25 3.93 -1.03
C ARG A 34 1.64 4.14 -2.49
N ALA A 35 2.52 5.11 -2.76
CA ALA A 35 3.09 5.31 -4.08
C ALA A 35 3.85 4.06 -4.56
N ALA A 36 4.70 3.46 -3.72
CA ALA A 36 5.41 2.22 -4.03
C ALA A 36 4.46 1.07 -4.36
N THR A 37 3.40 0.86 -3.58
CA THR A 37 2.37 -0.16 -3.87
C THR A 37 1.68 0.12 -5.20
N ARG A 38 1.42 1.39 -5.54
CA ARG A 38 0.85 1.73 -6.84
C ARG A 38 1.80 1.41 -7.98
N TRP A 39 3.09 1.73 -7.85
CA TRP A 39 4.12 1.35 -8.83
C TRP A 39 4.24 -0.16 -8.99
N GLN A 40 4.09 -0.96 -7.93
CA GLN A 40 4.02 -2.43 -8.03
C GLN A 40 2.82 -2.89 -8.87
N GLN A 41 1.65 -2.26 -8.71
CA GLN A 41 0.47 -2.59 -9.52
C GLN A 41 0.65 -2.24 -10.99
N VAL A 42 1.37 -1.15 -11.30
CA VAL A 42 1.74 -0.79 -12.67
C VAL A 42 2.67 -1.86 -13.25
N LEU A 43 3.71 -2.25 -12.51
CA LEU A 43 4.67 -3.29 -12.92
C LEU A 43 3.99 -4.60 -13.34
N LEU A 44 2.93 -5.03 -12.63
CA LEU A 44 2.18 -6.26 -12.94
C LEU A 44 1.42 -6.21 -14.28
N ARG A 45 1.24 -5.02 -14.87
CA ARG A 45 0.45 -4.80 -16.09
C ARG A 45 1.31 -4.41 -17.29
N GLU A 46 2.54 -3.96 -17.04
CA GLU A 46 3.46 -3.53 -18.09
C GLU A 46 4.20 -4.73 -18.69
N ALA A 47 4.34 -4.71 -20.01
CA ALA A 47 5.05 -5.74 -20.78
C ALA A 47 6.30 -5.18 -21.48
N ASP A 48 6.53 -3.87 -21.42
CA ASP A 48 7.70 -3.22 -22.00
C ASP A 48 8.84 -3.17 -20.98
N ASP A 49 9.95 -3.84 -21.27
CA ASP A 49 11.12 -3.93 -20.40
C ASP A 49 11.70 -2.56 -20.03
N HIS A 50 11.63 -1.57 -20.92
CA HIS A 50 12.14 -0.22 -20.64
C HIS A 50 11.27 0.47 -19.60
N VAL A 51 9.95 0.38 -19.78
CA VAL A 51 8.95 0.92 -18.85
C VAL A 51 9.05 0.23 -17.49
N ILE A 52 9.24 -1.10 -17.50
CA ILE A 52 9.48 -1.91 -16.31
C ILE A 52 10.70 -1.39 -15.53
N GLU A 53 11.83 -1.19 -16.19
CA GLU A 53 13.06 -0.70 -15.53
C GLU A 53 12.85 0.70 -14.91
N ALA A 54 12.18 1.61 -15.63
CA ALA A 54 11.87 2.94 -15.12
C ALA A 54 10.93 2.88 -13.89
N VAL A 55 9.92 2.01 -13.91
CA VAL A 55 9.02 1.76 -12.77
C VAL A 55 9.78 1.17 -11.58
N LEU A 56 10.70 0.23 -11.82
CA LEU A 56 11.54 -0.36 -10.78
C LEU A 56 12.46 0.68 -10.12
N GLN A 57 13.08 1.56 -10.90
CA GLN A 57 13.86 2.68 -10.37
C GLN A 57 13.00 3.59 -9.48
N ARG A 58 11.78 3.90 -9.91
CA ARG A 58 10.87 4.74 -9.14
C ARG A 58 10.37 4.08 -7.87
N LEU A 59 10.11 2.78 -7.92
CA LEU A 59 9.75 1.97 -6.77
C LEU A 59 10.86 1.97 -5.72
N ARG A 60 12.11 1.74 -6.13
CA ARG A 60 13.28 1.80 -5.24
C ARG A 60 13.39 3.18 -4.58
N TYR A 61 13.19 4.25 -5.34
CA TYR A 61 13.19 5.62 -4.83
C TYR A 61 12.09 5.86 -3.77
N CYS A 62 10.87 5.40 -4.04
CA CYS A 62 9.76 5.53 -3.08
C CYS A 62 10.04 4.75 -1.79
N LEU A 63 10.57 3.53 -1.89
CA LEU A 63 10.90 2.71 -0.72
C LEU A 63 12.05 3.33 0.11
N ALA A 64 13.05 3.93 -0.53
CA ALA A 64 14.13 4.63 0.15
C ALA A 64 13.64 5.85 0.95
N ARG A 65 12.55 6.50 0.50
CA ARG A 65 11.93 7.66 1.18
C ARG A 65 10.85 7.29 2.19
N ALA A 66 10.36 6.06 2.14
CA ALA A 66 9.39 5.61 3.11
C ALA A 66 10.06 5.55 4.50
N PRO A 67 9.52 6.26 5.51
CA PRO A 67 10.08 6.18 6.86
C PRO A 67 10.08 4.72 7.33
N ALA A 68 11.07 4.31 8.11
CA ALA A 68 11.05 2.99 8.73
C ALA A 68 9.78 2.83 9.57
N GLN A 69 9.14 1.66 9.56
CA GLN A 69 8.07 1.41 10.52
C GLN A 69 8.70 1.46 11.91
N VAL A 70 8.22 2.39 12.75
CA VAL A 70 8.39 2.29 14.19
C VAL A 70 7.64 1.04 14.60
N ARG A 71 8.33 -0.08 14.59
CA ARG A 71 7.81 -1.34 15.08
C ARG A 71 7.64 -1.14 16.58
N ARG A 72 6.42 -0.82 17.00
CA ARG A 72 6.03 -0.96 18.40
C ARG A 72 6.06 -2.45 18.68
N VAL A 73 7.24 -2.93 19.06
CA VAL A 73 7.38 -4.23 19.69
C VAL A 73 6.55 -4.11 20.96
N SER A 74 5.42 -4.79 21.02
CA SER A 74 4.75 -4.98 22.30
C SER A 74 5.69 -5.86 23.13
N ASP A 75 6.18 -5.36 24.26
CA ASP A 75 7.14 -6.05 25.14
C ASP A 75 6.55 -7.29 25.85
N GLY A 76 5.46 -7.87 25.32
CA GLY A 76 4.79 -9.02 25.91
C GLY A 76 4.11 -8.76 27.26
N THR A 77 4.33 -7.61 27.90
CA THR A 77 3.69 -7.23 29.17
C THR A 77 2.28 -6.64 28.96
N ALA A 78 1.49 -7.22 28.05
CA ALA A 78 0.06 -6.97 28.03
C ALA A 78 -0.58 -7.98 28.99
N PRO A 79 -1.25 -7.57 30.09
CA PRO A 79 -1.98 -8.51 30.93
C PRO A 79 -3.03 -9.20 30.06
N ALA A 80 -3.02 -10.54 30.07
CA ALA A 80 -4.00 -11.35 29.37
C ALA A 80 -5.40 -10.97 29.89
N GLY A 81 -6.17 -10.24 29.07
CA GLY A 81 -7.58 -9.95 29.33
C GLY A 81 -8.05 -8.50 29.25
N ALA A 82 -7.17 -7.50 29.10
CA ALA A 82 -7.59 -6.11 29.32
C ALA A 82 -8.10 -5.33 28.09
N THR A 83 -8.29 -5.92 26.90
CA THR A 83 -8.54 -5.13 25.68
C THR A 83 -9.84 -5.43 24.94
N LEU A 84 -10.95 -5.72 25.64
CA LEU A 84 -12.29 -5.67 25.01
C LEU A 84 -13.43 -5.22 25.95
N VAL A 85 -13.16 -4.48 27.04
CA VAL A 85 -14.23 -3.89 27.86
C VAL A 85 -13.90 -2.43 28.19
N ALA A 86 -14.18 -1.53 27.25
CA ALA A 86 -14.52 -0.14 27.57
C ALA A 86 -14.95 0.59 26.28
N ARG A 87 -16.20 0.37 25.85
CA ARG A 87 -16.91 1.50 25.21
C ARG A 87 -18.34 1.67 25.69
N ASN A 88 -19.02 0.61 26.12
CA ASN A 88 -20.35 0.75 26.69
C ASN A 88 -20.41 -0.07 27.98
N GLY A 89 -20.69 0.61 29.10
CA GLY A 89 -20.78 -0.01 30.41
C GLY A 89 -21.80 -1.14 30.43
N MET A 90 -21.34 -2.31 30.83
CA MET A 90 -22.21 -3.36 31.35
C MET A 90 -21.55 -3.85 32.64
N PRO A 91 -22.25 -3.81 33.80
CA PRO A 91 -21.77 -4.51 34.96
C PRO A 91 -21.76 -6.00 34.62
N ASN A 92 -20.57 -6.59 34.64
CA ASN A 92 -20.38 -8.01 34.46
C ASN A 92 -20.72 -8.69 35.78
N ASP A 93 -21.98 -9.05 35.97
CA ASP A 93 -22.47 -9.76 37.15
C ASP A 93 -22.49 -11.28 36.86
N PRO A 94 -21.70 -12.09 37.57
CA PRO A 94 -21.61 -13.54 37.32
C PRO A 94 -22.83 -14.34 37.81
N ASP A 95 -23.85 -13.72 38.42
CA ASP A 95 -24.98 -14.43 39.03
C ASP A 95 -26.22 -14.63 38.12
N LEU A 96 -26.17 -14.24 36.85
CA LEU A 96 -27.33 -14.33 35.93
C LEU A 96 -27.67 -15.76 35.45
N TRP A 97 -26.86 -16.77 35.75
CA TRP A 97 -27.05 -18.15 35.28
C TRP A 97 -27.41 -19.15 36.38
N ARG A 98 -27.64 -18.69 37.62
CA ARG A 98 -28.24 -19.52 38.68
C ARG A 98 -29.72 -19.15 38.86
N MET A 99 -30.56 -19.68 37.97
CA MET A 99 -31.93 -20.02 38.35
C MET A 99 -32.21 -21.46 37.92
N GLU A 100 -32.52 -22.25 38.96
CA GLU A 100 -33.11 -23.59 39.06
C GLU A 100 -32.36 -24.80 38.47
#